data_AF-A0A917EI87-F1
#
_entry.id   AF-A0A917EI87-F1
#
_cell.length_a   1.000
_cell.length_b   1.000
_cell.length_c   1.000
_cell.angle_alpha   90.00
_cell.angle_beta   90.00
_cell.angle_gamma   90.00
#
_symmetry.space_group_name_H-M   'P 1'
#
loop_
_entity.id
_entity.type
_entity.pdbx_description
1 polymer ?
#
loop_
_entity_poly.entity_id
_entity_poly.type
_entity_poly.pdbx_seq_one_letter_code
_entity_poly.pdbx_strand_id
1 'polypeptide(L)'
;MITLDDVEDMTDLTRDEIAAIAEHDHVPLMTAAMTANYLIHEAKGPQHIQQVICEDIREALHNGDLNHARELFTVLRRFIYEHPEAVRGSEAE
;
A
#
# COMPACT_ATOMS: atom_id res chain seq x y z
N MET A 1 13.54 6.98 20.00
CA MET A 1 13.81 6.22 18.76
C MET A 1 12.45 5.79 18.29
N ILE A 2 12.01 6.25 17.11
CA ILE A 2 10.72 5.82 16.56
C ILE A 2 10.86 4.34 16.23
N THR A 3 10.01 3.53 16.83
CA THR A 3 9.93 2.10 16.62
C THR A 3 9.00 1.79 15.45
N LEU A 4 9.03 0.55 15.00
CA LEU A 4 8.17 0.09 13.91
C LEU A 4 6.68 0.13 14.28
N ASP A 5 6.34 -0.05 15.56
CA ASP A 5 4.97 0.15 16.08
C ASP A 5 4.57 1.63 16.06
N ASP A 6 5.51 2.55 16.38
CA ASP A 6 5.25 4.00 16.27
C ASP A 6 4.97 4.43 14.81
N VAL A 7 5.47 3.69 13.83
CA VAL A 7 5.21 3.96 12.40
C VAL A 7 3.81 3.53 11.99
N GLU A 8 3.34 2.38 12.47
CA GLU A 8 1.96 1.93 12.26
C GLU A 8 0.96 2.89 12.93
N ASP A 9 1.27 3.38 14.14
CA ASP A 9 0.43 4.34 14.87
C ASP A 9 0.46 5.77 14.26
N MET A 10 1.42 6.06 13.39
CA MET A 10 1.56 7.36 12.72
C MET A 10 0.83 7.43 11.39
N THR A 11 0.37 6.31 10.82
CA THR A 11 -0.23 6.24 9.49
C THR A 11 -1.57 5.52 9.51
N ASP A 12 -2.53 5.93 8.67
CA ASP A 12 -3.79 5.17 8.44
C ASP A 12 -3.55 3.88 7.60
N LEU A 13 -2.36 3.29 7.72
CA LEU A 13 -1.85 2.18 6.94
C LEU A 13 -1.14 1.17 7.84
N THR A 14 -1.20 -0.06 7.40
CA THR A 14 -0.60 -1.22 8.05
C THR A 14 0.83 -1.42 7.59
N ARG A 15 1.62 -2.16 8.38
CA ARG A 15 2.99 -2.49 7.97
C ARG A 15 3.09 -3.18 6.63
N ASP A 16 2.18 -4.11 6.34
CA ASP A 16 2.24 -4.88 5.10
C ASP A 16 1.96 -3.97 3.88
N GLU A 17 1.11 -2.95 4.04
CA GLU A 17 0.86 -1.93 3.00
C GLU A 17 2.08 -1.02 2.82
N ILE A 18 2.71 -0.59 3.91
CA ILE A 18 3.95 0.20 3.87
C ILE A 18 5.09 -0.61 3.25
N ALA A 19 5.18 -1.92 3.55
CA ALA A 19 6.19 -2.81 3.01
C ALA A 19 6.03 -3.00 1.49
N ALA A 20 4.79 -3.12 0.99
CA ALA A 20 4.53 -3.17 -0.43
C ALA A 20 5.03 -1.90 -1.15
N ILE A 21 4.76 -0.71 -0.59
CA ILE A 21 5.27 0.55 -1.15
C ILE A 21 6.80 0.62 -1.11
N ALA A 22 7.42 0.18 0.00
CA ALA A 22 8.87 0.15 0.14
C ALA A 22 9.55 -0.76 -0.90
N GLU A 23 8.94 -1.91 -1.17
CA GLU A 23 9.40 -2.87 -2.17
C GLU A 23 9.31 -2.27 -3.57
N HIS A 24 8.15 -1.72 -3.93
CA HIS A 24 7.89 -1.10 -5.22
C HIS A 24 8.83 0.07 -5.54
N ASP A 25 8.92 1.03 -4.62
CA ASP A 25 9.73 2.24 -4.80
C ASP A 25 11.23 2.00 -4.56
N HIS A 26 11.60 0.79 -4.10
CA HIS A 26 12.94 0.42 -3.68
C HIS A 26 13.53 1.39 -2.64
N VAL A 27 12.70 1.80 -1.67
CA VAL A 27 13.09 2.73 -0.60
C VAL A 27 13.09 2.05 0.77
N PRO A 28 13.80 2.60 1.77
CA PRO A 28 13.71 2.11 3.13
C PRO A 28 12.27 2.19 3.67
N LEU A 29 11.88 1.23 4.51
CA LEU A 29 10.54 1.14 5.10
C LEU A 29 10.07 2.45 5.77
N MET A 30 10.98 3.15 6.47
CA MET A 30 10.67 4.44 7.11
C MET A 30 10.36 5.55 6.09
N THR A 31 11.03 5.53 4.94
CA THR A 31 10.77 6.46 3.84
C THR A 31 9.41 6.16 3.21
N ALA A 32 9.13 4.88 2.95
CA ALA A 32 7.83 4.43 2.43
C ALA A 32 6.70 4.84 3.37
N ALA A 33 6.87 4.66 4.69
CA ALA A 33 5.85 5.04 5.67
C ALA A 33 5.53 6.54 5.64
N MET A 34 6.55 7.40 5.57
CA MET A 34 6.33 8.85 5.47
C MET A 34 5.63 9.23 4.16
N THR A 35 6.04 8.63 3.05
CA THR A 35 5.42 8.86 1.74
C THR A 35 3.96 8.39 1.75
N ALA A 36 3.69 7.21 2.31
CA ALA A 36 2.37 6.62 2.38
C ALA A 36 1.43 7.42 3.29
N ASN A 37 1.92 7.88 4.44
CA ASN A 37 1.20 8.80 5.33
C ASN A 37 0.83 10.12 4.65
N TYR A 38 1.74 10.65 3.85
CA TYR A 38 1.47 11.87 3.11
C TYR A 38 0.42 11.63 2.02
N LEU A 39 0.56 10.53 1.26
CA LEU A 39 -0.33 10.19 0.17
C LEU A 39 -1.75 9.86 0.66
N ILE A 40 -1.94 9.14 1.76
CA ILE A 40 -3.28 8.71 2.20
C ILE A 40 -4.24 9.88 2.44
N HIS A 41 -3.70 11.07 2.76
CA HIS A 41 -4.46 12.29 2.96
C HIS A 41 -4.65 13.13 1.68
N GLU A 42 -4.02 12.76 0.55
CA GLU A 42 -4.25 13.39 -0.74
C GLU A 42 -5.50 12.83 -1.44
N ALA A 43 -6.19 13.68 -2.19
CA ALA A 43 -7.43 13.34 -2.90
C ALA A 43 -7.33 12.14 -3.86
N LYS A 44 -6.12 11.74 -4.27
CA LYS A 44 -5.87 10.59 -5.15
C LYS A 44 -4.86 9.57 -4.58
N GLY A 45 -4.41 9.74 -3.35
CA GLY A 45 -3.35 8.91 -2.80
C GLY A 45 -3.80 7.49 -2.45
N PRO A 46 -5.00 7.25 -1.89
CA PRO A 46 -5.49 5.88 -1.72
C PRO A 46 -5.54 5.10 -3.05
N GLN A 47 -5.95 5.77 -4.13
CA GLN A 47 -5.96 5.18 -5.47
C GLN A 47 -4.54 4.89 -5.98
N HIS A 48 -3.56 5.74 -5.64
CA HIS A 48 -2.17 5.50 -6.00
C HIS A 48 -1.61 4.27 -5.27
N ILE A 49 -1.85 4.14 -3.97
CA ILE A 49 -1.42 2.98 -3.17
C ILE A 49 -2.07 1.69 -3.71
N GLN A 50 -3.35 1.73 -4.06
CA GLN A 50 -4.01 0.59 -4.71
C GLN A 50 -3.32 0.20 -6.02
N GLN A 51 -2.94 1.19 -6.85
CA GLN A 51 -2.27 0.94 -8.11
C GLN A 51 -0.90 0.30 -7.92
N VAL A 52 -0.11 0.78 -6.95
CA VAL A 52 1.18 0.21 -6.57
C VAL A 52 1.03 -1.27 -6.22
N ILE A 53 0.13 -1.59 -5.28
CA ILE A 53 -0.10 -2.99 -4.86
C ILE A 53 -0.56 -3.87 -6.04
N CYS A 54 -1.38 -3.33 -6.95
CA CYS A 54 -1.82 -4.06 -8.15
C CYS A 54 -0.69 -4.30 -9.16
N GLU A 55 0.26 -3.36 -9.29
CA GLU A 55 1.44 -3.50 -10.13
C GLU A 55 2.35 -4.60 -9.59
N ASP A 56 2.60 -4.61 -8.28
CA ASP A 56 3.44 -5.62 -7.61
C ASP A 56 2.84 -7.03 -7.70
N ILE A 57 1.51 -7.15 -7.56
CA ILE A 57 0.82 -8.42 -7.79
C ILE A 57 1.06 -8.90 -9.23
N ARG A 58 0.97 -7.99 -10.21
CA ARG A 58 1.19 -8.34 -11.62
C ARG A 58 2.62 -8.79 -11.86
N GLU A 59 3.59 -8.11 -11.26
CA GLU A 59 5.01 -8.47 -11.36
C GLU A 59 5.29 -9.82 -10.70
N ALA A 60 4.80 -10.05 -9.49
CA ALA A 60 4.93 -11.33 -8.78
C ALA A 60 4.34 -12.49 -9.59
N LEU A 61 3.15 -12.29 -10.18
CA LEU A 61 2.54 -13.28 -11.08
C LEU A 61 3.37 -13.52 -12.35
N HIS A 62 3.97 -12.47 -12.93
CA HIS A 62 4.82 -12.59 -14.11
C HIS A 62 6.10 -13.38 -13.81
N ASN A 63 6.68 -13.18 -12.64
CA ASN A 63 7.88 -13.86 -12.16
C ASN A 63 7.60 -15.29 -11.65
N GLY A 64 6.32 -15.69 -11.56
CA GLY A 64 5.91 -17.00 -11.04
C GLY A 64 5.93 -17.12 -9.52
N ASP A 65 6.10 -16.00 -8.80
CA ASP A 65 6.07 -15.96 -7.34
C ASP A 65 4.62 -15.89 -6.82
N LEU A 66 3.96 -17.04 -6.88
CA LEU A 66 2.56 -17.17 -6.45
C LEU A 66 2.39 -16.99 -4.93
N ASN A 67 3.44 -17.16 -4.14
CA ASN A 67 3.35 -16.96 -2.69
C ASN A 67 3.30 -15.46 -2.39
N HIS A 68 4.23 -14.70 -2.95
CA HIS A 68 4.27 -13.26 -2.79
C HIS A 68 3.02 -12.58 -3.38
N ALA A 69 2.55 -13.02 -4.55
CA ALA A 69 1.29 -12.53 -5.12
C ALA A 69 0.08 -12.73 -4.19
N ARG A 70 0.04 -13.82 -3.40
CA ARG A 70 -1.05 -14.09 -2.44
C ARG A 70 -0.96 -13.23 -1.19
N GLU A 71 0.26 -12.94 -0.73
CA GLU A 71 0.50 -12.00 0.36
C GLU A 71 -0.01 -10.61 -0.05
N LEU A 72 0.47 -10.09 -1.19
CA LEU A 72 0.04 -8.81 -1.75
C LEU A 72 -1.48 -8.75 -2.00
N PHE A 73 -2.11 -9.85 -2.45
CA PHE A 73 -3.57 -9.88 -2.61
C PHE A 73 -4.32 -9.76 -1.28
N THR A 74 -3.76 -10.32 -0.20
CA THR A 74 -4.32 -10.18 1.15
C THR A 74 -4.21 -8.73 1.63
N VAL A 75 -3.07 -8.09 1.37
CA VAL A 75 -2.84 -6.66 1.61
C VAL A 75 -3.85 -5.82 0.85
N LEU A 76 -3.98 -6.02 -0.46
CA LEU A 76 -4.93 -5.29 -1.30
C LEU A 76 -6.38 -5.41 -0.79
N ARG A 77 -6.79 -6.61 -0.37
CA ARG A 77 -8.16 -6.84 0.11
C ARG A 77 -8.43 -6.07 1.40
N ARG A 78 -7.45 -6.01 2.31
CA ARG A 78 -7.55 -5.22 3.54
C ARG A 78 -7.58 -3.73 3.23
N PHE A 79 -6.66 -3.28 2.37
CA PHE A 79 -6.57 -1.88 1.96
C PHE A 79 -7.89 -1.37 1.36
N ILE A 80 -8.52 -2.12 0.45
CA ILE A 80 -9.81 -1.76 -0.14
C ILE A 80 -10.96 -1.77 0.89
N TYR A 81 -10.88 -2.63 1.90
CA TYR A 81 -11.88 -2.68 2.96
C TYR A 81 -11.80 -1.46 3.87
N GLU A 82 -10.58 -1.01 4.18
CA GLU A 82 -10.33 0.17 5.02
C GLU A 82 -10.49 1.49 4.23
N HIS A 83 -10.13 1.48 2.94
CA HIS A 83 -10.16 2.64 2.02
C HIS A 83 -10.99 2.34 0.77
N PRO A 84 -12.33 2.26 0.87
CA PRO A 84 -13.20 1.97 -0.29
C PRO A 84 -13.09 2.99 -1.43
N GLU A 85 -12.72 4.24 -1.12
CA GLU A 85 -12.43 5.31 -2.09
C GLU A 85 -11.24 5.00 -3.02
N ALA A 86 -10.38 4.05 -2.63
CA ALA A 86 -9.26 3.60 -3.44
C ALA A 86 -9.72 2.83 -4.68
N VAL A 87 -10.92 2.23 -4.67
CA VAL A 87 -11.50 1.53 -5.82
C VAL A 87 -12.11 2.56 -6.76
N ARG A 88 -11.58 2.66 -7.99
CA ARG A 88 -12.19 3.48 -9.05
C ARG A 88 -13.69 3.18 -9.18
N GLY A 89 -14.51 4.19 -8.93
CA GLY A 89 -15.97 4.11 -9.00
C GLY A 89 -16.70 5.18 -8.15
N SER A 90 -16.04 5.77 -7.15
CA SER A 90 -16.56 6.96 -6.46
C SER A 90 -15.97 8.23 -7.06
N GLU A 91 -16.42 8.57 -8.28
CA GLU A 91 -16.48 9.97 -8.66
C GLU A 91 -17.45 10.64 -7.69
N ALA A 92 -16.94 11.43 -6.75
CA ALA A 92 -17.72 12.49 -6.12
C ALA A 92 -17.22 13.80 -6.73
N GLU A 93 -18.05 14.32 -7.64
CA GLU A 93 -18.16 15.69 -8.16
C GLU A 93 -17.13 16.75 -7.75
#